data_AF-A0A7S1J392-F1
#
_entry.id   AF-A0A7S1J392-F1
#
_cell.length_a   1.000
_cell.length_b   1.000
_cell.length_c   1.000
_cell.angle_alpha   90.00
_cell.angle_beta   90.00
_cell.angle_gamma   90.00
#
_symmetry.space_group_name_H-M   'P 1'
#
loop_
_entity.id
_entity.type
_entity.pdbx_description
1 polymer ?
#
loop_
_entity_poly.entity_id
_entity_poly.type
_entity_poly.pdbx_seq_one_letter_code
_entity_poly.pdbx_strand_id
1 'polypeptide(L)'
;MARLADRALQGEFLFSFNSHDVTNTAWAFAKLGIHNHALMTGLARRMLQEGFLSTFTDQEVVNTAWAFTKLGVRNEGLRLQLQLQAGKRQKRLRSRMATAGD
;
A
#
# COMPACT_ATOMS: atom_id res chain seq x y z
N MET A 1 -11.05 -7.89 -25.21
CA MET A 1 -11.46 -6.98 -24.11
C MET A 1 -10.66 -7.19 -22.82
N ALA A 2 -10.42 -8.42 -22.34
CA ALA A 2 -9.69 -8.68 -21.08
C ALA A 2 -8.28 -8.03 -21.00
N ARG A 3 -7.48 -8.12 -22.07
CA ARG A 3 -6.10 -7.57 -22.08
C ARG A 3 -6.01 -6.05 -21.96
N LEU A 4 -7.05 -5.31 -22.36
CA LEU A 4 -7.07 -3.84 -22.24
C LEU A 4 -7.37 -3.42 -20.80
N ALA A 5 -8.32 -4.10 -20.15
CA ALA A 5 -8.62 -3.92 -18.74
C ALA A 5 -7.41 -4.28 -17.86
N ASP A 6 -6.75 -5.41 -18.13
CA ASP A 6 -5.53 -5.80 -17.40
C ASP A 6 -4.39 -4.78 -17.55
N ARG A 7 -4.25 -4.18 -18.74
CA ARG A 7 -3.26 -3.10 -18.97
C ARG A 7 -3.64 -1.80 -18.28
N ALA A 8 -4.91 -1.43 -18.24
CA ALA A 8 -5.38 -0.27 -17.48
C ALA A 8 -5.09 -0.45 -15.98
N LEU A 9 -5.29 -1.67 -15.46
CA LEU A 9 -4.95 -2.06 -14.08
C LEU A 9 -3.45 -2.21 -13.81
N GLN A 10 -2.61 -2.27 -14.84
CA GLN A 10 -1.14 -2.27 -14.71
C GLN A 10 -0.50 -0.93 -15.10
N GLY A 11 -1.28 0.03 -15.57
CA GLY A 11 -0.84 1.27 -16.22
C GLY A 11 -1.32 2.54 -15.51
N GLU A 12 -1.37 3.65 -16.25
CA GLU A 12 -1.56 5.03 -15.78
C GLU A 12 -2.77 5.25 -14.87
N PHE A 13 -3.84 4.48 -15.02
CA PHE A 13 -5.06 4.70 -14.24
C PHE A 13 -4.83 4.51 -12.74
N LEU A 14 -4.06 3.49 -12.32
CA LEU A 14 -3.75 3.32 -10.89
C LEU A 14 -2.72 4.33 -10.38
N PHE A 15 -2.06 5.09 -11.26
CA PHE A 15 -1.14 6.15 -10.85
C PHE A 15 -1.86 7.42 -10.40
N SER A 16 -3.13 7.59 -10.77
CA SER A 16 -3.98 8.66 -10.23
C SER A 16 -4.48 8.40 -8.81
N PHE A 17 -4.40 7.14 -8.33
CA PHE A 17 -4.89 6.78 -7.01
C PHE A 17 -4.08 7.46 -5.90
N ASN A 18 -4.80 7.97 -4.90
CA ASN A 18 -4.22 8.40 -3.63
C ASN A 18 -4.09 7.22 -2.65
N SER A 19 -3.60 7.46 -1.43
CA SER A 19 -3.41 6.41 -0.42
C SER A 19 -4.71 5.72 0.00
N HIS A 20 -5.80 6.49 0.11
CA HIS A 20 -7.11 5.98 0.50
C HIS A 20 -7.69 5.09 -0.61
N ASP A 21 -7.56 5.51 -1.87
CA ASP A 21 -8.03 4.73 -3.02
C ASP A 21 -7.31 3.37 -3.09
N VAL A 22 -5.98 3.36 -2.91
CA VAL A 22 -5.18 2.13 -2.86
C VAL A 22 -5.61 1.24 -1.70
N THR A 23 -5.74 1.81 -0.51
CA THR A 23 -6.10 1.07 0.71
C THR A 23 -7.50 0.46 0.61
N ASN A 24 -8.49 1.26 0.21
CA ASN A 24 -9.88 0.82 0.10
C ASN A 24 -10.05 -0.23 -0.99
N THR A 25 -9.36 -0.06 -2.13
CA THR A 25 -9.39 -1.04 -3.21
C THR A 25 -8.78 -2.37 -2.76
N ALA A 26 -7.59 -2.35 -2.17
CA ALA A 26 -6.94 -3.57 -1.67
C ALA A 26 -7.81 -4.27 -0.61
N TRP A 27 -8.35 -3.50 0.35
CA TRP A 27 -9.19 -4.02 1.41
C TRP A 27 -10.49 -4.65 0.88
N ALA A 28 -11.18 -3.99 -0.05
CA ALA A 28 -12.42 -4.51 -0.64
C ALA A 28 -12.20 -5.85 -1.34
N PHE A 29 -11.14 -5.97 -2.15
CA PHE A 29 -10.79 -7.22 -2.83
C PHE A 29 -10.46 -8.34 -1.83
N ALA A 30 -9.72 -8.01 -0.76
CA ALA A 30 -9.41 -8.96 0.32
C ALA A 30 -10.66 -9.41 1.09
N LYS A 31 -11.60 -8.50 1.36
CA LYS A 31 -12.87 -8.81 2.04
C LYS A 31 -13.78 -9.69 1.18
N LEU A 32 -13.79 -9.47 -0.14
CA LEU A 32 -14.55 -10.27 -1.09
C LEU A 32 -13.85 -11.59 -1.47
N GLY A 33 -12.59 -11.79 -1.06
CA GLY A 33 -11.80 -12.97 -1.44
C GLY A 33 -11.45 -13.04 -2.93
N ILE A 34 -11.51 -11.91 -3.63
CA ILE A 34 -11.27 -11.85 -5.07
C ILE A 34 -9.76 -11.73 -5.34
N HIS A 35 -9.20 -12.76 -5.95
CA HIS A 35 -7.79 -12.81 -6.30
C HIS A 35 -7.58 -12.21 -7.70
N ASN A 36 -7.42 -10.89 -7.77
CA ASN A 36 -7.04 -10.21 -9.01
C ASN A 36 -5.54 -9.85 -8.99
N HIS A 37 -4.72 -10.75 -9.52
CA HIS A 37 -3.27 -10.60 -9.51
C HIS A 37 -2.78 -9.34 -10.26
N ALA A 38 -3.43 -9.00 -11.38
CA ALA A 38 -3.07 -7.82 -12.18
C ALA A 38 -3.30 -6.52 -11.40
N LEU A 39 -4.47 -6.39 -10.76
CA LEU A 39 -4.79 -5.25 -9.89
C LEU A 39 -3.82 -5.15 -8.72
N MET A 40 -3.61 -6.25 -7.98
CA MET A 40 -2.74 -6.23 -6.80
C MET A 40 -1.29 -5.89 -7.16
N THR A 41 -0.82 -6.37 -8.32
CA THR A 41 0.49 -5.99 -8.87
C THR A 41 0.53 -4.51 -9.24
N GLY A 42 -0.52 -3.97 -9.86
CA GLY A 42 -0.64 -2.55 -10.19
C GLY A 42 -0.63 -1.65 -8.95
N LEU A 43 -1.40 -2.00 -7.93
CA LEU A 43 -1.42 -1.29 -6.64
C LEU A 43 -0.04 -1.36 -5.96
N ALA A 44 0.64 -2.51 -6.00
CA ALA A 44 2.01 -2.61 -5.49
C ALA A 44 2.98 -1.69 -6.23
N ARG A 45 2.91 -1.62 -7.56
CA ARG A 45 3.75 -0.70 -8.36
C ARG A 45 3.47 0.76 -8.05
N ARG A 46 2.20 1.12 -7.83
CA ARG A 46 1.80 2.46 -7.36
C ARG A 46 2.43 2.76 -6.01
N MET A 47 2.36 1.82 -5.07
CA MET A 47 2.94 1.98 -3.73
C MET A 47 4.46 2.11 -3.74
N LEU A 48 5.13 1.43 -4.66
CA LEU A 48 6.59 1.51 -4.81
C LEU A 48 7.07 2.80 -5.48
N GLN A 49 6.18 3.70 -5.90
CA GLN A 49 6.59 5.03 -6.37
C GLN A 49 7.25 5.84 -5.26
N GLU A 50 8.28 6.59 -5.62
CA GLU A 50 9.04 7.40 -4.68
C GLU A 50 8.12 8.38 -3.95
N GLY A 51 8.26 8.45 -2.62
CA GLY A 51 7.49 9.36 -1.77
C GLY A 51 6.01 9.00 -1.59
N PHE A 52 5.46 8.00 -2.30
CA PHE A 52 4.03 7.72 -2.19
C PHE A 52 3.65 7.04 -0.88
N LEU A 53 4.40 6.04 -0.40
CA LEU A 53 4.08 5.41 0.89
C LEU A 53 4.22 6.36 2.09
N SER A 54 4.89 7.50 1.96
CA SER A 54 4.89 8.53 3.01
C SER A 54 3.54 9.23 3.17
N THR A 55 2.65 9.19 2.18
CA THR A 55 1.32 9.82 2.26
C THR A 55 0.31 8.98 3.06
N PHE A 56 0.60 7.71 3.31
CA PHE A 56 -0.30 6.82 4.04
C PHE A 56 -0.41 7.25 5.51
N THR A 57 -1.55 7.02 6.12
CA THR A 57 -1.75 6.99 7.57
C THR A 57 -1.35 5.62 8.11
N ASP A 58 -1.21 5.50 9.43
CA ASP A 58 -0.83 4.22 10.05
C ASP A 58 -1.91 3.16 9.84
N GLN A 59 -3.18 3.56 9.88
CA GLN A 59 -4.31 2.68 9.59
C GLN A 59 -4.29 2.19 8.14
N GLU A 60 -3.95 3.06 7.18
CA GLU A 60 -3.84 2.67 5.77
C GLU A 60 -2.71 1.67 5.53
N VAL A 61 -1.56 1.84 6.19
CA VAL A 61 -0.45 0.88 6.13
C VAL A 61 -0.90 -0.48 6.66
N VAL A 62 -1.57 -0.51 7.82
CA VAL A 62 -2.07 -1.75 8.44
C VAL A 62 -3.11 -2.43 7.56
N ASN A 63 -4.11 -1.69 7.07
CA ASN A 63 -5.16 -2.23 6.23
C ASN A 63 -4.62 -2.80 4.92
N THR A 64 -3.67 -2.10 4.30
CA THR A 64 -3.05 -2.55 3.05
C THR A 64 -2.19 -3.79 3.28
N ALA A 65 -1.38 -3.82 4.34
CA ALA A 65 -0.58 -5.00 4.69
C ALA A 65 -1.46 -6.23 4.98
N TRP A 66 -2.56 -6.04 5.72
CA TRP A 66 -3.55 -7.09 5.99
C TRP A 66 -4.19 -7.61 4.70
N ALA A 67 -4.61 -6.71 3.80
CA ALA A 67 -5.24 -7.08 2.53
C ALA A 67 -4.32 -7.93 1.63
N PHE A 68 -3.06 -7.52 1.46
CA PHE A 68 -2.08 -8.25 0.67
C PHE A 68 -1.78 -9.63 1.28
N THR A 69 -1.68 -9.72 2.61
CA THR A 69 -1.49 -10.98 3.32
C THR A 69 -2.70 -11.90 3.16
N LYS A 70 -3.91 -11.37 3.31
CA LYS A 70 -5.17 -12.12 3.22
C LYS A 70 -5.38 -12.74 1.83
N LEU A 71 -4.96 -12.05 0.78
CA LEU A 71 -5.01 -12.52 -0.61
C LEU A 71 -3.79 -13.37 -1.01
N GLY A 72 -2.85 -13.63 -0.09
CA GLY A 72 -1.65 -14.42 -0.37
C GLY A 72 -0.70 -13.78 -1.38
N VAL A 73 -0.80 -12.47 -1.61
CA VAL A 73 0.03 -11.76 -2.60
C VAL A 73 1.42 -11.53 -2.02
N ARG A 74 2.40 -12.25 -2.56
CA ARG A 74 3.81 -12.10 -2.17
C ARG A 74 4.48 -11.01 -2.99
N ASN A 75 4.82 -9.90 -2.35
CA ASN A 75 5.66 -8.86 -2.92
C ASN A 75 6.68 -8.41 -1.87
N GLU A 76 7.89 -8.97 -1.93
CA GLU A 76 8.94 -8.72 -0.94
C GLU A 76 9.37 -7.25 -0.92
N GLY A 77 9.44 -6.59 -2.09
CA GLY A 77 9.77 -5.16 -2.17
C GLY A 77 8.75 -4.29 -1.44
N LEU A 78 7.46 -4.54 -1.68
CA LEU A 78 6.38 -3.82 -0.99
C LEU A 78 6.38 -4.12 0.52
N ARG A 79 6.55 -5.38 0.92
CA ARG A 79 6.61 -5.79 2.32
C ARG A 79 7.71 -5.04 3.07
N LEU A 80 8.91 -4.98 2.49
CA LEU A 80 10.05 -4.26 3.06
C LEU A 80 9.77 -2.76 3.15
N GLN A 81 9.18 -2.15 2.12
CA GLN A 81 8.85 -0.73 2.15
C GLN A 81 7.79 -0.38 3.20
N LEU A 82 6.74 -1.19 3.35
CA LEU A 82 5.73 -1.01 4.41
C LEU A 82 6.37 -1.13 5.80
N GLN A 83 7.26 -2.09 6.01
CA GLN A 83 8.02 -2.26 7.26
C GLN A 83 8.94 -1.07 7.54
N LEU A 84 9.68 -0.60 6.52
CA LEU A 84 10.55 0.58 6.65
C LEU A 84 9.75 1.83 7.00
N GLN A 85 8.58 2.03 6.39
CA GLN A 85 7.73 3.17 6.68
C GLN A 85 7.16 3.12 8.10
N ALA A 86 6.71 1.95 8.55
CA ALA A 86 6.30 1.75 9.95
C ALA A 86 7.45 2.07 10.93
N GLY A 87 8.67 1.58 10.66
CA GLY A 87 9.85 1.84 11.49
C GLY A 87 10.29 3.31 11.51
N LYS A 88 10.24 4.01 10.37
CA LYS A 88 10.56 5.46 10.28
C LYS A 88 9.62 6.31 11.16
N ARG A 89 8.34 5.94 11.24
CA ARG A 89 7.34 6.67 12.04
C ARG A 89 7.51 6.45 13.53
N GLN A 90 7.82 5.21 13.93
CA GLN A 90 8.11 4.90 15.33
C GLN A 90 9.34 5.67 15.84
N LYS A 91 10.39 5.78 15.02
CA LYS A 91 11.58 6.61 15.37
C LYS A 91 11.22 8.10 15.49
N ARG A 92 10.47 8.66 14.55
CA ARG A 92 10.03 10.08 14.59
C ARG A 92 9.19 10.42 15.81
N LEU A 93 8.25 9.54 16.19
CA LEU A 93 7.43 9.72 17.39
C LEU A 93 8.29 9.72 18.65
N ARG A 94 9.23 8.78 18.77
CA ARG A 94 10.16 8.71 19.91
C ARG A 94 11.05 9.96 20.01
N SER A 95 11.57 10.47 18.90
CA SER A 95 12.36 11.70 18.90
C SER A 95 11.53 12.94 19.29
N ARG A 96 10.28 13.07 18.80
CA ARG A 96 9.40 14.19 19.19
C ARG A 96 9.00 14.15 20.67
N MET A 97 8.82 12.97 21.25
CA MET A 97 8.52 12.82 22.67
C MET A 97 9.74 13.16 23.55
N ALA A 98 10.96 12.89 23.07
CA ALA A 98 12.18 13.25 23.79
C ALA A 98 12.45 14.77 23.81
N THR A 99 12.01 15.51 22.80
CA THR A 99 12.21 16.98 22.71
C THR A 99 11.04 17.80 23.26
N ALA A 100 9.93 17.18 23.65
CA ALA A 100 8.75 17.85 24.21
C ALA A 100 8.69 17.78 25.75
N GLY A 101 9.75 17.26 26.38
CA GLY A 101 9.88 17.10 27.83
C GLY A 101 10.96 17.97 28.49
N ASP A 102 11.58 18.90 27.74
CA ASP A 102 12.45 19.97 28.24
C ASP A 102 11.71 21.32 28.16
#